data_AF-A0A535XJW1-F1
#
_entry.id   AF-A0A535XJW1-F1
#
_cell.length_a   1.000
_cell.length_b   1.000
_cell.length_c   1.000
_cell.angle_alpha   90.00
_cell.angle_beta   90.00
_cell.angle_gamma   90.00
#
_symmetry.space_group_name_H-M   'P 1'
#
loop_
_entity.id
_entity.type
_entity.pdbx_description
1 polymer ?
#
loop_
_entity_poly.entity_id
_entity_poly.type
_entity_poly.pdbx_seq_one_letter_code
_entity_poly.pdbx_strand_id
1 'polypeptide(L)'
;MAAMLKLLRPGLHVKRWFLVLLVGMVVVSLGIAFALTDAYRTVVVPSWVSAATLQFMPLLMRAAILLVLGAGLCAIGVLGLYRSLTAVLPANSPSLLERIYEFRVRQGGPRIVCIGGGTGMPTVLRGLKHHSANITAVVTVGDDGGSSGRLRREHGILPPGDFRNNIVALAEVEPLMARLFQYRFGEGSALGGHSFGNLFVLAMTGITGSFEHALRETSRVLAV
;
A
#
# COMPACT_ATOMS: atom_id res chain seq x y z
N MET A 1 9.69 -9.93 19.57
CA MET A 1 10.06 -11.14 18.79
C MET A 1 8.98 -11.54 17.76
N ALA A 2 7.70 -11.60 18.14
CA ALA A 2 6.59 -11.97 17.22
C ALA A 2 6.46 -11.09 15.95
N ALA A 3 6.72 -9.77 16.04
CA ALA A 3 6.71 -8.88 14.88
C ALA A 3 7.84 -9.15 13.88
N MET A 4 9.01 -9.59 14.36
CA MET A 4 10.18 -9.91 13.51
C MET A 4 9.92 -11.19 12.69
N LEU A 5 9.19 -12.14 13.27
CA LEU A 5 8.72 -13.34 12.58
C LEU A 5 7.65 -13.03 11.51
N LYS A 6 6.85 -11.96 11.68
CA LYS A 6 5.89 -11.52 10.64
C LYS A 6 6.61 -11.04 9.37
N LEU A 7 7.81 -10.45 9.49
CA LEU A 7 8.66 -10.06 8.35
C LEU A 7 9.10 -11.27 7.50
N LEU A 8 9.09 -12.45 8.10
CA LEU A 8 9.44 -13.72 7.47
C LEU A 8 8.23 -14.45 6.87
N ARG A 9 7.03 -13.83 6.83
CA ARG A 9 5.88 -14.42 6.13
C ARG A 9 6.19 -14.56 4.61
N PRO A 10 5.92 -15.72 3.99
CA PRO A 10 6.08 -15.89 2.55
C PRO A 10 5.18 -14.90 1.78
N GLY A 11 5.68 -14.32 0.69
CA GLY A 11 4.99 -13.26 -0.09
C GLY A 11 5.57 -11.85 0.11
N LEU A 12 6.19 -11.57 1.27
CA LEU A 12 7.06 -10.41 1.45
C LEU A 12 8.45 -10.77 0.92
N HIS A 13 8.78 -10.36 -0.31
CA HIS A 13 10.09 -10.55 -0.98
C HIS A 13 11.33 -10.04 -0.18
N VAL A 14 11.14 -9.53 1.03
CA VAL A 14 12.17 -9.05 1.97
C VAL A 14 13.29 -10.08 2.15
N LYS A 15 12.97 -11.38 2.23
CA LYS A 15 14.00 -12.44 2.41
C LYS A 15 15.03 -12.47 1.29
N ARG A 16 14.60 -12.29 0.03
CA ARG A 16 15.50 -12.32 -1.13
C ARG A 16 16.43 -11.12 -1.11
N TRP A 17 15.90 -9.92 -0.84
CA TRP A 17 16.69 -8.70 -0.77
C TRP A 17 17.63 -8.67 0.44
N PHE A 18 17.21 -9.20 1.59
CA PHE A 18 18.09 -9.36 2.75
C PHE A 18 19.27 -10.28 2.43
N LEU A 19 19.02 -11.39 1.73
CA LEU A 19 20.08 -12.30 1.29
C LEU A 19 21.03 -11.62 0.29
N VAL A 20 20.50 -10.88 -0.68
CA VAL A 20 21.32 -10.09 -1.63
C VAL A 20 22.19 -9.06 -0.90
N LEU A 21 21.63 -8.35 0.09
CA LEU A 21 22.36 -7.38 0.89
C LEU A 21 23.46 -8.05 1.74
N LEU A 22 23.16 -9.20 2.36
CA LEU A 22 24.12 -9.96 3.14
C LEU A 22 25.28 -10.45 2.26
N VAL A 23 24.98 -11.03 1.09
CA VAL A 23 26.00 -11.45 0.12
C VAL A 23 26.83 -10.24 -0.34
N GLY A 24 26.18 -9.11 -0.64
CA GLY A 24 26.85 -7.87 -1.01
C GLY A 24 27.82 -7.35 0.06
N MET A 25 27.41 -7.34 1.34
CA MET A 25 28.29 -6.94 2.44
C MET A 25 29.49 -7.87 2.60
N VAL A 26 29.34 -9.18 2.36
CA VAL A 26 30.47 -10.13 2.38
C VAL A 26 31.45 -9.84 1.24
N VAL A 27 30.95 -9.63 0.02
CA VAL A 27 31.80 -9.33 -1.14
C VAL A 27 32.54 -8.01 -0.96
N VAL A 28 31.85 -6.96 -0.52
CA VAL A 28 32.45 -5.65 -0.26
C VAL A 28 33.48 -5.73 0.87
N SER A 29 33.16 -6.41 1.98
CA SER A 29 34.10 -6.54 3.09
C SER A 29 35.35 -7.34 2.70
N LEU A 30 35.22 -8.37 1.87
CA LEU A 30 36.35 -9.13 1.32
C LEU A 30 37.22 -8.27 0.38
N GLY A 31 36.60 -7.46 -0.49
CA GLY A 31 37.30 -6.54 -1.37
C GLY A 31 38.11 -5.48 -0.61
N ILE A 32 37.49 -4.87 0.42
CA ILE A 32 38.17 -3.92 1.32
C ILE A 32 39.31 -4.63 2.05
N ALA A 33 39.10 -5.85 2.54
CA ALA A 33 40.15 -6.61 3.23
C ALA A 33 41.37 -6.88 2.33
N PHE A 34 41.16 -7.24 1.07
CA PHE A 34 42.26 -7.41 0.11
C PHE A 34 42.98 -6.09 -0.18
N ALA A 35 42.25 -5.01 -0.43
CA ALA A 35 42.84 -3.69 -0.69
C ALA A 35 43.67 -3.17 0.51
N LEU A 36 43.14 -3.34 1.73
CA LEU A 36 43.87 -2.99 2.95
C LEU A 36 45.11 -3.86 3.16
N THR A 37 45.03 -5.16 2.85
CA THR A 37 46.17 -6.07 2.97
C THR A 37 47.28 -5.70 1.99
N ASP A 38 46.93 -5.33 0.76
CA ASP A 38 47.88 -4.86 -0.24
C ASP A 38 48.53 -3.53 0.14
N ALA A 39 47.72 -2.55 0.57
CA ALA A 39 48.22 -1.27 1.07
C ALA A 39 49.17 -1.43 2.26
N TYR A 40 48.86 -2.37 3.17
CA TYR A 40 49.72 -2.66 4.33
C TYR A 40 51.06 -3.29 3.92
N ARG A 41 51.14 -3.96 2.76
CA ARG A 41 52.37 -4.57 2.25
C ARG A 41 53.23 -3.61 1.42
N THR A 42 52.60 -2.64 0.76
CA THR A 42 53.25 -1.76 -0.22
C THR A 42 53.57 -0.37 0.33
N VAL A 43 52.80 0.10 1.33
CA VAL A 43 52.94 1.45 1.90
C VAL A 43 53.44 1.36 3.34
N VAL A 44 54.37 2.24 3.71
CA VAL A 44 54.81 2.38 5.11
C VAL A 44 53.65 2.94 5.94
N VAL A 45 53.03 2.06 6.72
CA VAL A 45 51.88 2.39 7.56
C VAL A 45 52.31 3.11 8.83
N PRO A 46 51.64 4.22 9.22
CA PRO A 46 51.92 4.92 10.47
C PRO A 46 51.72 4.06 11.72
N SER A 47 52.48 4.34 12.78
CA SER A 47 52.48 3.57 14.04
C SER A 47 51.14 3.58 14.81
N TRP A 48 50.26 4.56 14.59
CA TRP A 48 48.93 4.57 15.20
C TRP A 48 47.99 3.51 14.60
N VAL A 49 48.24 3.07 13.37
CA VAL A 49 47.42 2.07 12.67
C VAL A 49 47.57 0.68 13.30
N SER A 50 48.77 0.35 13.79
CA SER A 50 49.03 -0.93 14.47
C SER A 50 48.33 -1.02 15.83
N ALA A 51 48.23 0.11 16.54
CA ALA A 51 47.46 0.22 17.77
C ALA A 51 45.95 0.10 17.50
N ALA A 52 45.44 0.80 16.48
CA ALA A 52 44.03 0.77 16.10
C ALA A 52 43.56 -0.62 15.61
N THR A 53 44.44 -1.39 14.97
CA THR A 53 44.16 -2.75 14.50
C THR A 53 44.52 -3.85 15.51
N LEU A 54 44.80 -3.49 16.78
CA LEU A 54 45.08 -4.39 17.89
C LEU A 54 46.22 -5.40 17.60
N GLN A 55 47.28 -4.96 16.92
CA GLN A 55 48.36 -5.85 16.46
C GLN A 55 49.25 -6.41 17.58
N PHE A 56 49.22 -5.80 18.75
CA PHE A 56 49.91 -6.31 19.94
C PHE A 56 49.28 -7.59 20.51
N MET A 57 48.11 -8.00 20.00
CA MET A 57 47.40 -9.21 20.41
C MET A 57 47.53 -10.35 19.39
N PRO A 58 47.44 -11.63 19.83
CA PRO A 58 47.38 -12.78 18.94
C PRO A 58 46.22 -12.68 17.94
N LEU A 59 46.43 -13.23 16.73
CA LEU A 59 45.49 -13.17 15.60
C LEU A 59 44.05 -13.57 15.98
N LEU A 60 43.91 -14.66 16.74
CA LEU A 60 42.60 -15.19 17.15
C LEU A 60 41.87 -14.22 18.09
N MET A 61 42.60 -13.58 19.01
CA MET A 61 42.03 -12.68 20.01
C MET A 61 41.54 -11.38 19.39
N ARG A 62 42.36 -10.76 18.52
CA ARG A 62 41.95 -9.52 17.82
C ARG A 62 40.78 -9.77 16.87
N ALA A 63 40.76 -10.92 16.17
CA ALA A 63 39.67 -11.28 15.27
C ALA A 63 38.36 -11.47 16.04
N ALA A 64 38.40 -12.16 17.19
CA ALA A 64 37.25 -12.34 18.05
C ALA A 64 36.70 -10.99 18.57
N ILE A 65 37.56 -10.09 19.03
CA ILE A 65 37.16 -8.76 19.54
C ILE A 65 36.47 -7.95 18.44
N LEU A 66 37.06 -7.87 17.25
CA LEU A 66 36.49 -7.10 16.13
C LEU A 66 35.17 -7.71 15.64
N LEU A 67 35.06 -9.05 15.60
CA LEU A 67 33.80 -9.71 15.25
C LEU A 67 32.69 -9.45 16.25
N VAL A 68 32.99 -9.53 17.56
CA VAL A 68 32.00 -9.27 18.62
C VAL A 68 31.56 -7.81 18.60
N LEU A 69 32.52 -6.87 18.50
CA LEU A 69 32.23 -5.44 18.44
C LEU A 69 31.42 -5.08 17.19
N GLY A 70 31.81 -5.62 16.02
CA GLY A 70 31.08 -5.46 14.76
C GLY A 70 29.66 -6.01 14.84
N ALA A 71 29.48 -7.23 15.37
CA ALA A 71 28.16 -7.82 15.56
C ALA A 71 27.28 -6.99 16.52
N GLY A 72 27.87 -6.45 17.60
CA GLY A 72 27.19 -5.55 18.52
C GLY A 72 26.72 -4.26 17.87
N LEU A 73 27.58 -3.58 17.10
CA LEU A 73 27.21 -2.38 16.36
C LEU A 73 26.11 -2.64 15.32
N CYS A 74 26.21 -3.75 14.57
CA CYS A 74 25.16 -4.16 13.63
C CYS A 74 23.84 -4.41 14.35
N ALA A 75 23.84 -5.10 15.51
CA ALA A 75 22.64 -5.35 16.29
C ALA A 75 22.00 -4.05 16.79
N ILE A 76 22.80 -3.11 17.31
CA ILE A 76 22.31 -1.79 17.74
C ILE A 76 21.70 -1.03 16.55
N GLY A 77 22.37 -1.03 15.39
CA GLY A 77 21.88 -0.39 14.17
C GLY A 77 20.54 -0.97 13.70
N VAL A 78 20.42 -2.30 13.66
CA VAL A 78 19.16 -2.98 13.28
C VAL A 78 18.04 -2.69 14.28
N LEU A 79 18.33 -2.74 15.58
CA LEU A 79 17.34 -2.44 16.63
C LEU A 79 16.92 -0.97 16.61
N GLY A 80 17.86 -0.04 16.37
CA GLY A 80 17.60 1.37 16.20
C GLY A 80 16.68 1.65 15.01
N LEU A 81 16.99 1.07 13.84
CA LEU A 81 16.17 1.19 12.65
C LEU A 81 14.76 0.60 12.86
N TYR A 82 14.66 -0.57 13.49
CA TYR A 82 13.38 -1.16 13.86
C TYR A 82 12.56 -0.21 14.75
N ARG A 83 13.17 0.35 15.80
CA ARG A 83 12.52 1.29 16.70
C ARG A 83 12.05 2.54 15.97
N SER A 84 12.89 3.16 15.14
CA SER A 84 12.55 4.34 14.35
C SER A 84 11.38 4.08 13.41
N LEU A 85 11.35 2.93 12.74
CA LEU A 85 10.24 2.54 11.87
C LEU A 85 8.94 2.32 12.66
N THR A 86 9.01 1.71 13.84
CA THR A 86 7.82 1.49 14.68
C THR A 86 7.33 2.72 15.42
N ALA A 87 8.21 3.68 15.73
CA ALA A 87 7.84 4.92 16.42
C ALA A 87 6.93 5.82 15.57
N VAL A 88 7.05 5.72 14.24
CA VAL A 88 6.20 6.44 13.28
C VAL A 88 4.83 5.75 13.09
N LEU A 89 4.65 4.54 13.63
CA LEU A 89 3.44 3.75 13.44
C LEU A 89 2.55 3.74 14.68
N PRO A 90 1.28 4.17 14.58
CA PRO A 90 0.37 4.15 15.71
C PRO A 90 0.13 2.71 16.19
N ALA A 91 0.27 2.50 17.50
CA ALA A 91 0.20 1.21 18.20
C ALA A 91 -1.10 0.42 17.97
N ASN A 92 -2.17 1.07 17.49
CA ASN A 92 -3.49 0.50 17.23
C ASN A 92 -3.80 0.25 15.74
N SER A 93 -2.84 0.44 14.84
CA SER A 93 -3.02 0.10 13.44
C SER A 93 -2.61 -1.35 13.18
N PRO A 94 -3.34 -2.12 12.34
CA PRO A 94 -2.82 -3.41 11.87
C PRO A 94 -1.44 -3.15 11.30
N SER A 95 -0.45 -3.94 11.71
CA SER A 95 0.97 -3.70 11.39
C SER A 95 1.10 -3.34 9.91
N LEU A 96 1.88 -2.34 9.51
CA LEU A 96 2.03 -1.98 8.09
C LEU A 96 2.28 -3.20 7.19
N LEU A 97 2.98 -4.18 7.74
CA LEU A 97 3.21 -5.49 7.12
C LEU A 97 1.92 -6.24 6.78
N GLU A 98 0.91 -6.22 7.65
CA GLU A 98 -0.43 -6.76 7.41
C GLU A 98 -1.09 -6.05 6.22
N ARG A 99 -1.07 -4.71 6.19
CA ARG A 99 -1.64 -3.92 5.07
C ARG A 99 -0.90 -4.17 3.76
N ILE A 100 0.42 -4.16 3.78
CA ILE A 100 1.26 -4.45 2.61
C ILE A 100 1.06 -5.89 2.14
N TYR A 101 0.91 -6.83 3.07
CA TYR A 101 0.66 -8.23 2.77
C TYR A 101 -0.73 -8.41 2.15
N GLU A 102 -1.79 -7.89 2.77
CA GLU A 102 -3.14 -7.91 2.22
C GLU A 102 -3.20 -7.25 0.85
N PHE A 103 -2.59 -6.09 0.68
CA PHE A 103 -2.51 -5.39 -0.60
C PHE A 103 -1.84 -6.25 -1.68
N ARG A 104 -0.68 -6.86 -1.36
CA ARG A 104 0.05 -7.71 -2.31
C ARG A 104 -0.70 -9.00 -2.63
N VAL A 105 -1.34 -9.62 -1.65
CA VAL A 105 -2.17 -10.82 -1.86
C VAL A 105 -3.36 -10.48 -2.75
N ARG A 106 -4.06 -9.37 -2.51
CA ARG A 106 -5.16 -8.91 -3.36
C ARG A 106 -4.70 -8.60 -4.78
N GLN A 107 -3.54 -7.98 -4.97
CA GLN A 107 -2.97 -7.74 -6.31
C GLN A 107 -2.63 -9.04 -7.06
N GLY A 108 -2.19 -10.08 -6.35
CA GLY A 108 -1.99 -11.43 -6.91
C GLY A 108 -3.27 -12.27 -7.01
N GLY A 109 -4.42 -11.72 -6.63
CA GLY A 109 -5.71 -12.40 -6.63
C GLY A 109 -6.25 -12.68 -8.04
N PRO A 110 -7.25 -13.55 -8.17
CA PRO A 110 -7.85 -13.90 -9.46
C PRO A 110 -8.47 -12.67 -10.13
N ARG A 111 -8.47 -12.66 -11.47
CA ARG A 111 -9.21 -11.66 -12.25
C ARG A 111 -10.69 -12.02 -12.24
N ILE A 112 -11.53 -11.15 -11.69
CA ILE A 112 -12.96 -11.41 -11.50
C ILE A 112 -13.75 -10.40 -12.31
N VAL A 113 -14.60 -10.87 -13.21
CA VAL A 113 -15.55 -10.03 -13.94
C VAL A 113 -16.95 -10.26 -13.36
N CYS A 114 -17.55 -9.21 -12.81
CA CYS A 114 -18.92 -9.21 -12.33
C CYS A 114 -19.79 -8.50 -13.37
N ILE A 115 -20.82 -9.17 -13.89
CA ILE A 115 -21.75 -8.60 -14.87
C ILE A 115 -23.14 -8.57 -14.22
N GLY A 116 -23.75 -7.39 -14.12
CA GLY A 116 -25.04 -7.25 -13.46
C GLY A 116 -25.44 -5.80 -13.21
N GLY A 117 -26.39 -5.59 -12.30
CA GLY A 117 -26.92 -4.27 -11.94
C GLY A 117 -27.69 -4.30 -10.63
N GLY A 118 -28.39 -3.22 -10.32
CA GLY A 118 -29.22 -3.10 -9.12
C GLY A 118 -28.44 -3.20 -7.80
N THR A 119 -29.14 -3.63 -6.75
CA THR A 119 -28.66 -3.54 -5.35
C THR A 119 -27.84 -4.74 -4.89
N GLY A 120 -27.91 -5.88 -5.57
CA GLY A 120 -27.17 -7.10 -5.21
C GLY A 120 -25.69 -7.04 -5.55
N MET A 121 -25.34 -6.47 -6.71
CA MET A 121 -23.96 -6.41 -7.18
C MET A 121 -23.02 -5.61 -6.27
N PRO A 122 -23.40 -4.42 -5.73
CA PRO A 122 -22.58 -3.71 -4.75
C PRO A 122 -22.21 -4.55 -3.52
N THR A 123 -23.12 -5.41 -3.04
CA THR A 123 -22.87 -6.29 -1.88
C THR A 123 -21.81 -7.34 -2.21
N VAL A 124 -21.89 -7.93 -3.40
CA VAL A 124 -20.90 -8.91 -3.89
C VAL A 124 -19.53 -8.24 -4.09
N LEU A 125 -19.49 -7.07 -4.75
CA LEU A 125 -18.24 -6.34 -4.96
C LEU A 125 -17.54 -5.97 -3.65
N ARG A 126 -18.30 -5.53 -2.64
CA ARG A 126 -17.77 -5.21 -1.30
C ARG A 126 -17.11 -6.42 -0.64
N GLY A 127 -17.69 -7.61 -0.79
CA GLY A 127 -17.08 -8.85 -0.31
C GLY A 127 -15.84 -9.25 -1.11
N LEU A 128 -15.95 -9.25 -2.44
CA LEU A 128 -14.88 -9.67 -3.34
C LEU A 128 -13.62 -8.80 -3.23
N LYS A 129 -13.78 -7.51 -2.95
CA LYS A 129 -12.67 -6.56 -2.75
C LYS A 129 -11.70 -6.99 -1.65
N HIS A 130 -12.15 -7.76 -0.66
CA HIS A 130 -11.27 -8.31 0.36
C HIS A 130 -10.36 -9.44 -0.15
N HIS A 131 -10.73 -10.07 -1.26
CA HIS A 131 -10.06 -11.26 -1.82
C HIS A 131 -9.25 -10.98 -3.10
N SER A 132 -9.63 -9.97 -3.88
CA SER A 132 -8.90 -9.59 -5.10
C SER A 132 -8.96 -8.08 -5.35
N ALA A 133 -7.86 -7.52 -5.84
CA ALA A 133 -7.82 -6.17 -6.38
C ALA A 133 -8.12 -6.13 -7.89
N ASN A 134 -8.23 -7.31 -8.53
CA ASN A 134 -8.40 -7.44 -9.98
C ASN A 134 -9.89 -7.64 -10.34
N ILE A 135 -10.75 -6.70 -9.93
CA ILE A 135 -12.20 -6.78 -10.13
C ILE A 135 -12.61 -5.84 -11.27
N THR A 136 -13.37 -6.35 -12.22
CA THR A 136 -14.03 -5.57 -13.26
C THR A 136 -15.54 -5.71 -13.11
N ALA A 137 -16.24 -4.60 -12.88
CA ALA A 137 -17.70 -4.56 -12.79
C ALA A 137 -18.29 -4.01 -14.10
N VAL A 138 -19.04 -4.84 -14.80
CA VAL A 138 -19.84 -4.46 -15.97
C VAL A 138 -21.26 -4.22 -15.49
N VAL A 139 -21.63 -2.94 -15.42
CA VAL A 139 -22.87 -2.49 -14.80
C VAL A 139 -23.92 -2.19 -15.87
N THR A 140 -25.14 -2.71 -15.71
CA THR A 140 -26.26 -2.32 -16.58
C THR A 140 -26.71 -0.89 -16.26
N VAL A 141 -27.20 -0.19 -17.28
CA VAL A 141 -27.57 1.25 -17.15
C VAL A 141 -29.09 1.45 -17.27
N GLY A 142 -29.85 0.55 -16.64
CA GLY A 142 -31.31 0.46 -16.83
C GLY A 142 -32.17 1.03 -15.71
N ASP A 143 -31.57 1.59 -14.65
CA ASP A 143 -32.34 2.02 -13.47
C ASP A 143 -33.02 3.38 -13.66
N ASP A 144 -34.34 3.36 -13.91
CA ASP A 144 -35.14 4.54 -14.28
C ASP A 144 -35.97 5.09 -13.10
N GLY A 145 -35.76 4.54 -11.90
CA GLY A 145 -36.50 4.86 -10.68
C GLY A 145 -35.92 6.00 -9.84
N GLY A 146 -36.76 6.63 -9.03
CA GLY A 146 -36.37 7.56 -7.97
C GLY A 146 -35.51 8.74 -8.44
N SER A 147 -34.43 9.02 -7.71
CA SER A 147 -33.52 10.15 -7.99
C SER A 147 -32.80 10.02 -9.34
N SER A 148 -32.38 8.80 -9.73
CA SER A 148 -31.68 8.57 -11.00
C SER A 148 -32.60 8.82 -12.19
N GLY A 149 -33.85 8.35 -12.10
CA GLY A 149 -34.87 8.59 -13.12
C GLY A 149 -35.25 10.06 -13.27
N ARG A 150 -35.36 10.81 -12.17
CA ARG A 150 -35.62 12.26 -12.22
C ARG A 150 -34.50 13.01 -12.93
N LEU A 151 -33.25 12.75 -12.54
CA LEU A 151 -32.08 13.39 -13.18
C LEU A 151 -31.95 13.04 -14.66
N ARG A 152 -32.27 11.79 -15.05
CA ARG A 152 -32.33 11.39 -16.45
C ARG A 152 -33.36 12.20 -17.24
N ARG A 153 -34.57 12.39 -16.69
CA ARG A 153 -35.65 13.17 -17.35
C ARG A 153 -35.35 14.66 -17.42
N GLU A 154 -34.77 15.23 -16.37
CA GLU A 154 -34.52 16.67 -16.26
C GLU A 154 -33.26 17.12 -17.00
N HIS A 155 -32.22 16.28 -17.03
CA HIS A 155 -30.90 16.66 -17.55
C HIS A 155 -30.42 15.80 -18.74
N GLY A 156 -31.19 14.80 -19.17
CA GLY A 156 -30.83 13.95 -20.32
C GLY A 156 -29.60 13.07 -20.10
N ILE A 157 -29.16 12.89 -18.85
CA ILE A 157 -27.98 12.08 -18.50
C ILE A 157 -28.36 10.60 -18.30
N LEU A 158 -27.38 9.71 -18.47
CA LEU A 158 -27.54 8.30 -18.07
C LEU A 158 -27.82 8.21 -16.57
N PRO A 159 -28.65 7.24 -16.12
CA PRO A 159 -29.00 7.10 -14.72
C PRO A 159 -27.76 6.76 -13.87
N PRO A 160 -27.36 7.64 -12.92
CA PRO A 160 -26.09 7.49 -12.20
C PRO A 160 -26.15 6.48 -11.04
N GLY A 161 -27.33 6.03 -10.63
CA GLY A 161 -27.55 5.30 -9.38
C GLY A 161 -26.80 3.97 -9.29
N ASP A 162 -26.91 3.13 -10.32
CA ASP A 162 -26.25 1.83 -10.33
C ASP A 162 -24.73 1.97 -10.36
N PHE A 163 -24.20 2.91 -11.14
CA PHE A 163 -22.78 3.23 -11.13
C PHE A 163 -22.29 3.71 -9.77
N ARG A 164 -23.00 4.67 -9.15
CA ARG A 164 -22.67 5.19 -7.83
C ARG A 164 -22.54 4.07 -6.81
N ASN A 165 -23.53 3.17 -6.74
CA ASN A 165 -23.51 2.09 -5.75
C ASN A 165 -22.32 1.14 -5.93
N ASN A 166 -21.99 0.80 -7.17
CA ASN A 166 -20.87 -0.10 -7.48
C ASN A 166 -19.50 0.56 -7.25
N ILE A 167 -19.33 1.84 -7.61
CA ILE A 167 -18.11 2.58 -7.33
C ILE A 167 -17.91 2.71 -5.81
N VAL A 168 -18.94 3.08 -5.07
CA VAL A 168 -18.86 3.17 -3.60
C VAL A 168 -18.57 1.81 -2.95
N ALA A 169 -19.01 0.70 -3.54
CA ALA A 169 -18.68 -0.64 -3.05
C ALA A 169 -17.21 -1.00 -3.25
N LEU A 170 -16.57 -0.48 -4.30
CA LEU A 170 -15.16 -0.71 -4.59
C LEU A 170 -14.22 0.35 -3.99
N ALA A 171 -14.73 1.53 -3.62
CA ALA A 171 -13.95 2.67 -3.14
C ALA A 171 -13.07 2.38 -1.92
N GLU A 172 -11.77 2.68 -1.99
CA GLU A 172 -10.83 2.66 -0.86
C GLU A 172 -10.76 4.02 -0.15
N VAL A 173 -11.93 4.56 0.23
CA VAL A 173 -12.05 5.89 0.86
C VAL A 173 -12.40 5.81 2.33
N GLU A 174 -12.17 6.92 3.04
CA GLU A 174 -12.56 7.06 4.44
C GLU A 174 -14.07 6.79 4.65
N PRO A 175 -14.46 6.20 5.81
CA PRO A 175 -15.86 5.91 6.12
C PRO A 175 -16.80 7.12 6.03
N LEU A 176 -16.27 8.35 6.16
CA LEU A 176 -17.05 9.58 5.98
C LEU A 176 -17.41 9.83 4.51
N MET A 177 -16.46 9.66 3.58
CA MET A 177 -16.69 9.90 2.15
C MET A 177 -17.69 8.89 1.58
N ALA A 178 -17.58 7.62 1.96
CA ALA A 178 -18.55 6.60 1.57
C ALA A 178 -19.97 6.93 2.07
N ARG A 179 -20.09 7.45 3.31
CA ARG A 179 -21.37 7.92 3.87
C ARG A 179 -21.90 9.15 3.13
N LEU A 180 -21.03 10.09 2.77
CA LEU A 180 -21.40 11.28 2.00
C LEU A 180 -21.96 10.90 0.63
N PHE A 181 -21.30 10.01 -0.10
CA PHE A 181 -21.80 9.54 -1.41
C PHE A 181 -23.13 8.79 -1.32
N GLN A 182 -23.40 8.12 -0.20
CA GLN A 182 -24.68 7.44 0.05
C GLN A 182 -25.76 8.36 0.65
N TYR A 183 -25.42 9.59 1.05
CA TYR A 183 -26.35 10.50 1.67
C TYR A 183 -27.54 10.80 0.75
N ARG A 184 -28.74 10.79 1.33
CA ARG A 184 -30.00 11.14 0.68
C ARG A 184 -30.61 12.31 1.41
N PHE A 185 -30.94 13.36 0.66
CA PHE A 185 -31.59 14.55 1.21
C PHE A 185 -33.01 14.20 1.67
N GLY A 186 -33.38 14.67 2.87
CA GLY A 186 -34.69 14.47 3.46
C GLY A 186 -35.82 15.09 2.65
N GLU A 187 -37.02 14.56 2.82
CA GLU A 187 -38.23 15.08 2.19
C GLU A 187 -38.56 16.50 2.69
N GLY A 188 -39.22 17.31 1.84
CA GLY A 188 -39.60 18.69 2.18
C GLY A 188 -38.60 19.79 1.79
N SER A 189 -37.47 19.44 1.17
CA SER A 189 -36.54 20.40 0.55
C SER A 189 -36.58 20.35 -0.98
N ALA A 190 -36.07 21.37 -1.67
CA ALA A 190 -35.91 21.36 -3.13
C ALA A 190 -35.04 20.18 -3.63
N LEU A 191 -34.15 19.67 -2.77
CA LEU A 191 -33.32 18.50 -3.06
C LEU A 191 -33.95 17.18 -2.58
N GLY A 192 -35.21 17.21 -2.13
CA GLY A 192 -35.91 16.09 -1.51
C GLY A 192 -35.80 14.80 -2.30
N GLY A 193 -35.30 13.75 -1.63
CA GLY A 193 -35.14 12.42 -2.21
C GLY A 193 -33.98 12.27 -3.20
N HIS A 194 -33.22 13.32 -3.53
CA HIS A 194 -31.97 13.17 -4.28
C HIS A 194 -30.88 12.54 -3.41
N SER A 195 -29.99 11.78 -4.05
CA SER A 195 -28.74 11.34 -3.43
C SER A 195 -27.63 12.33 -3.76
N PHE A 196 -26.82 12.69 -2.76
CA PHE A 196 -25.62 13.50 -2.99
C PHE A 196 -24.72 12.88 -4.06
N GLY A 197 -24.47 11.56 -4.02
CA GLY A 197 -23.64 10.90 -5.04
C GLY A 197 -24.21 11.02 -6.45
N ASN A 198 -25.53 11.05 -6.61
CA ASN A 198 -26.14 11.27 -7.93
C ASN A 198 -25.94 12.72 -8.41
N LEU A 199 -26.10 13.69 -7.51
CA LEU A 199 -25.84 15.11 -7.82
C LEU A 199 -24.36 15.38 -8.09
N PHE A 200 -23.47 14.67 -7.40
CA PHE A 200 -22.04 14.71 -7.65
C PHE A 200 -21.72 14.24 -9.08
N VAL A 201 -22.25 13.09 -9.49
CA VAL A 201 -22.05 12.58 -10.86
C VAL A 201 -22.66 13.52 -11.91
N LEU A 202 -23.82 14.12 -11.62
CA LEU A 202 -24.42 15.15 -12.48
C LEU A 202 -23.48 16.36 -12.64
N ALA A 203 -22.98 16.91 -11.53
CA ALA A 203 -22.06 18.05 -11.55
C ALA A 203 -20.76 17.70 -12.31
N MET A 204 -20.19 16.51 -12.07
CA MET A 204 -19.03 16.01 -12.80
C MET A 204 -19.31 15.87 -14.31
N THR A 205 -20.51 15.44 -14.68
CA THR A 205 -20.93 15.35 -16.09
C THR A 205 -21.00 16.74 -16.72
N GLY A 206 -21.54 17.73 -16.00
CA GLY A 206 -21.55 19.13 -16.45
C GLY A 206 -20.16 19.74 -16.62
N ILE A 207 -19.21 19.40 -15.73
CA ILE A 207 -17.83 19.91 -15.77
C ILE A 207 -17.01 19.23 -16.89
N THR A 208 -17.12 17.91 -17.01
CA THR A 208 -16.29 17.12 -17.96
C THR A 208 -16.87 17.06 -19.38
N GLY A 209 -18.14 17.48 -19.56
CA GLY A 209 -18.85 17.45 -20.84
C GLY A 209 -19.26 16.06 -21.32
N SER A 210 -18.94 14.99 -20.59
CA SER A 210 -19.31 13.61 -20.93
C SER A 210 -19.52 12.76 -19.69
N PHE A 211 -20.60 11.98 -19.67
CA PHE A 211 -20.91 11.08 -18.57
C PHE A 211 -19.82 10.03 -18.34
N GLU A 212 -19.23 9.49 -19.42
CA GLU A 212 -18.14 8.52 -19.31
C GLU A 212 -16.88 9.14 -18.67
N HIS A 213 -16.57 10.38 -19.04
CA HIS A 213 -15.42 11.08 -18.49
C HIS A 213 -15.66 11.43 -17.02
N ALA A 214 -16.86 11.91 -16.68
CA ALA A 214 -17.28 12.12 -15.29
C ALA A 214 -17.15 10.86 -14.43
N LEU A 215 -17.52 9.70 -14.99
CA LEU A 215 -17.43 8.42 -14.28
C LEU A 215 -15.97 8.01 -14.02
N ARG A 216 -15.08 8.22 -15.00
CA ARG A 216 -13.63 7.96 -14.84
C ARG A 216 -13.03 8.86 -13.76
N GLU A 217 -13.34 10.16 -13.77
CA GLU A 217 -12.82 11.08 -12.76
C GLU A 217 -13.43 10.80 -11.37
N THR A 218 -14.70 10.44 -11.30
CA THR A 218 -15.34 10.01 -10.05
C THR A 218 -14.67 8.76 -9.47
N SER A 219 -14.31 7.80 -10.33
CA SER A 219 -13.59 6.59 -9.91
C SER A 219 -12.20 6.92 -9.36
N ARG A 220 -11.48 7.87 -9.98
CA ARG A 220 -10.20 8.38 -9.45
C ARG A 220 -10.34 9.06 -8.09
N VAL A 221 -11.34 9.92 -7.93
CA VAL A 221 -11.63 10.61 -6.65
C VAL A 221 -11.92 9.60 -5.53
N LEU A 222 -12.58 8.49 -5.88
CA LEU A 222 -12.94 7.43 -4.94
C LEU A 222 -11.89 6.31 -4.84
N ALA A 223 -10.73 6.45 -5.49
CA ALA A 223 -9.65 5.47 -5.51
C ALA A 223 -10.13 4.03 -5.85
N VAL A 224 -10.88 3.91 -6.95
CA VAL A 224 -11.40 2.66 -7.53
C VAL A 224 -10.60 2.26 -8.76
#